data_AF-A0A1X7ID13-F1
#
_entry.id   AF-A0A1X7ID13-F1
#
_cell.length_a   1.000
_cell.length_b   1.000
_cell.length_c   1.000
_cell.angle_alpha   90.00
_cell.angle_beta   90.00
_cell.angle_gamma   90.00
#
_symmetry.space_group_name_H-M   'P 1'
#
loop_
_entity.id
_entity.type
_entity.pdbx_description
1 polymer ?
#
loop_
_entity_poly.entity_id
_entity_poly.type
_entity_poly.pdbx_seq_one_letter_code
_entity_poly.pdbx_strand_id
1 'polypeptide(L)'
;MDHGASTAIGQLLAHRERFHDFFMLLRKGFFRLARRRFPWARDFDIEESLHEALVAVLQQRGNFSVPANELDDHPAFEARLAAYVRAAALNKLTDRMDKLGHEVKTLVRIDQDERPGDLLDALLADAGYVADTPEDHLRHARRLEILGRCLRQLTSLARQTIELALRGHTDVEIQQRTGAGSAVAVRRRVSETKNVLMRCALGVSGGMA
;
A
#
# COMPACT_ATOMS: atom_id res chain seq x y z
N MET A 1 17.95 22.57 1.78
CA MET A 1 18.34 21.65 0.69
C MET A 1 19.56 22.21 0.00
N ASP A 2 20.53 21.36 -0.35
CA ASP A 2 21.75 21.81 -1.02
C ASP A 2 21.54 22.06 -2.51
N HIS A 3 22.24 23.05 -3.07
CA HIS A 3 22.09 23.44 -4.47
C HIS A 3 22.36 22.28 -5.45
N GLY A 4 23.38 21.46 -5.17
CA GLY A 4 23.69 20.27 -5.97
C GLY A 4 22.56 19.23 -5.98
N ALA A 5 21.91 19.00 -4.83
CA ALA A 5 20.77 18.10 -4.74
C ALA A 5 19.56 18.63 -5.52
N SER A 6 19.30 19.95 -5.47
CA SER A 6 18.23 20.55 -6.27
C SER A 6 18.46 20.39 -7.78
N THR A 7 19.71 20.55 -8.24
CA THR A 7 20.05 20.39 -9.66
C THR A 7 19.89 18.94 -10.11
N ALA A 8 20.33 17.97 -9.32
CA ALA A 8 20.17 16.55 -9.61
C ALA A 8 18.69 16.11 -9.63
N ILE A 9 17.85 16.64 -8.72
CA ILE A 9 16.39 16.45 -8.78
C ILE A 9 15.83 17.03 -10.08
N GLY A 10 16.26 18.23 -10.48
CA GLY A 10 15.84 18.85 -11.74
C GLY A 10 16.17 18.00 -12.96
N GLN A 11 17.37 17.40 -13.01
CA GLN A 11 17.77 16.48 -14.07
C GLN A 11 16.93 15.20 -14.09
N LEU A 12 16.63 14.64 -12.91
CA LEU A 12 15.73 13.47 -12.80
C LEU A 12 14.34 13.79 -13.36
N LEU A 13 13.79 14.96 -13.03
CA LEU A 13 12.48 15.41 -13.53
C LEU A 13 12.45 15.66 -15.04
N ALA A 14 13.57 16.13 -15.61
CA ALA A 14 13.69 16.34 -17.05
C ALA A 14 13.57 15.02 -17.83
N HIS A 15 13.96 13.88 -17.23
CA HIS A 15 13.83 12.55 -17.81
C HIS A 15 12.57 11.83 -17.34
N ARG A 16 11.44 12.11 -18.01
CA ARG A 16 10.09 11.62 -17.64
C ARG A 16 10.00 10.11 -17.39
N GLU A 17 10.61 9.28 -18.23
CA GLU A 17 10.56 7.81 -18.09
C GLU A 17 11.33 7.34 -16.85
N ARG A 18 12.54 7.87 -16.66
CA ARG A 18 13.38 7.56 -15.50
C ARG A 18 12.72 7.98 -14.19
N PHE A 19 12.09 9.17 -14.17
CA PHE A 19 11.32 9.62 -13.02
C PHE A 19 10.11 8.72 -12.74
N HIS A 20 9.41 8.26 -13.79
CA HIS A 20 8.29 7.34 -13.63
C HIS A 20 8.73 6.02 -12.97
N ASP A 21 9.81 5.41 -13.45
CA ASP A 21 10.32 4.16 -12.89
C ASP A 21 10.79 4.34 -11.43
N PHE A 22 11.51 5.42 -11.16
CA PHE A 22 11.89 5.83 -9.81
C PHE A 22 10.67 5.96 -8.90
N PHE A 23 9.63 6.69 -9.34
CA PHE A 23 8.42 6.91 -8.56
C PHE A 23 7.66 5.61 -8.28
N MET A 24 7.54 4.72 -9.27
CA MET A 24 6.86 3.43 -9.09
C MET A 24 7.59 2.53 -8.10
N LEU A 25 8.93 2.52 -8.12
CA LEU A 25 9.76 1.80 -7.13
C LEU A 25 9.64 2.41 -5.73
N LEU A 26 9.65 3.74 -5.64
CA LEU A 26 9.43 4.49 -4.40
C LEU A 26 8.06 4.14 -3.79
N ARG A 27 6.99 4.27 -4.58
CA ARG A 27 5.60 3.99 -4.18
C ARG A 27 5.44 2.56 -3.67
N LYS A 28 5.90 1.57 -4.44
CA LYS A 28 5.85 0.15 -4.03
C LYS A 28 6.63 -0.13 -2.74
N GLY A 29 7.78 0.55 -2.55
CA GLY A 29 8.57 0.44 -1.33
C GLY A 29 7.85 1.03 -0.13
N PHE A 30 7.28 2.23 -0.28
CA PHE A 30 6.57 2.94 0.77
C PHE A 30 5.30 2.21 1.19
N PHE A 31 4.46 1.78 0.25
CA PHE A 31 3.23 1.04 0.56
C PHE A 31 3.51 -0.23 1.38
N ARG A 32 4.57 -0.98 1.05
CA ARG A 32 4.98 -2.15 1.85
C ARG A 32 5.38 -1.77 3.27
N LEU A 33 6.09 -0.67 3.45
CA LEU A 33 6.51 -0.18 4.75
C LEU A 33 5.31 0.32 5.58
N ALA A 34 4.46 1.15 4.98
CA ALA A 34 3.26 1.69 5.59
C ALA A 34 2.31 0.58 6.06
N ARG A 35 2.05 -0.43 5.21
CA ARG A 35 1.16 -1.55 5.56
C ARG A 35 1.71 -2.45 6.67
N ARG A 36 3.03 -2.52 6.87
CA ARG A 36 3.62 -3.23 8.02
C ARG A 36 3.45 -2.47 9.33
N ARG A 37 3.51 -1.13 9.27
CA ARG A 37 3.45 -0.25 10.46
C ARG A 37 2.00 0.07 10.85
N PHE A 38 1.16 0.34 9.86
CA PHE A 38 -0.24 0.73 9.97
C PHE A 38 -1.10 -0.14 9.03
N PRO A 39 -1.41 -1.39 9.39
CA PRO A 39 -2.18 -2.30 8.53
C PRO A 39 -3.56 -1.76 8.17
N TRP A 40 -4.13 -0.96 9.08
CA TRP A 40 -5.46 -0.36 9.02
C TRP A 40 -5.50 1.02 8.34
N ALA A 41 -4.34 1.61 7.98
CA ALA A 41 -4.32 2.87 7.26
C ALA A 41 -4.93 2.70 5.85
N ARG A 42 -5.74 3.68 5.42
CA ARG A 42 -6.38 3.66 4.10
C ARG A 42 -5.34 3.87 3.01
N ASP A 43 -5.58 3.29 1.84
CA ASP A 43 -4.68 3.49 0.69
C ASP A 43 -4.57 4.97 0.31
N PHE A 44 -5.66 5.73 0.45
CA PHE A 44 -5.66 7.17 0.24
C PHE A 44 -4.68 7.90 1.17
N ASP A 45 -4.73 7.62 2.48
CA ASP A 45 -3.84 8.28 3.46
C ASP A 45 -2.36 7.93 3.22
N ILE A 46 -2.08 6.69 2.82
CA ILE A 46 -0.74 6.25 2.45
C ILE A 46 -0.28 6.97 1.17
N GLU A 47 -1.11 7.02 0.14
CA GLU A 47 -0.78 7.64 -1.15
C GLU A 47 -0.59 9.15 -1.03
N GLU A 48 -1.45 9.81 -0.25
CA GLU A 48 -1.39 11.25 -0.02
C GLU A 48 -0.17 11.63 0.81
N SER A 49 0.17 10.86 1.85
CA SER A 49 1.38 11.09 2.65
C SER A 49 2.66 11.00 1.79
N LEU A 50 2.68 10.08 0.82
CA LEU A 50 3.77 9.96 -0.13
C LEU A 50 3.82 11.15 -1.11
N HIS A 51 2.67 11.56 -1.66
CA HIS A 51 2.59 12.71 -2.55
C HIS A 51 3.01 14.00 -1.85
N GLU A 52 2.51 14.26 -0.64
CA GLU A 52 2.91 15.43 0.15
C GLU A 52 4.41 15.45 0.44
N ALA A 53 5.00 14.30 0.76
CA ALA A 53 6.44 14.20 1.00
C ALA A 53 7.24 14.50 -0.26
N LEU A 54 6.81 13.96 -1.41
CA LEU A 54 7.47 14.21 -2.69
C LEU A 54 7.34 15.69 -3.09
N VAL A 55 6.14 16.27 -2.98
CA VAL A 55 5.89 17.69 -3.26
C VAL A 55 6.74 18.58 -2.35
N ALA A 56 6.86 18.26 -1.06
CA ALA A 56 7.71 19.02 -0.14
C ALA A 56 9.18 19.02 -0.60
N VAL A 57 9.69 17.88 -1.07
CA VAL A 57 11.04 17.81 -1.66
C VAL A 57 11.14 18.65 -2.94
N LEU A 58 10.17 18.57 -3.83
CA LEU A 58 10.15 19.35 -5.07
C LEU A 58 10.08 20.87 -4.81
N GLN A 59 9.37 21.28 -3.77
CA GLN A 59 9.30 22.67 -3.29
C GLN A 59 10.53 23.09 -2.47
N GLN A 60 11.55 22.24 -2.37
CA GLN A 60 12.77 22.44 -1.58
C GLN A 60 12.51 22.67 -0.09
N ARG A 61 11.34 22.25 0.42
CA ARG A 61 10.94 22.32 1.82
C ARG A 61 11.55 21.13 2.57
N GLY A 62 12.85 21.22 2.88
CA GLY A 62 13.55 20.21 3.67
C GLY A 62 15.09 20.33 3.68
N ASN A 63 15.71 19.51 4.52
CA ASN A 63 17.17 19.46 4.73
C ASN A 63 17.82 18.29 3.96
N PHE A 64 17.30 17.98 2.77
CA PHE A 64 17.92 16.96 1.93
C PHE A 64 19.28 17.45 1.43
N SER A 65 20.31 16.66 1.74
CA SER A 65 21.71 16.88 1.39
C SER A 65 22.32 15.57 0.89
N VAL A 66 23.11 15.65 -0.17
CA VAL A 66 23.79 14.53 -0.80
C VAL A 66 25.26 14.90 -0.93
N PRO A 67 26.20 14.04 -0.49
CA PRO A 67 27.62 14.33 -0.62
C PRO A 67 28.03 14.33 -2.10
N ALA A 68 29.01 15.16 -2.45
CA ALA A 68 29.34 15.48 -3.85
C ALA A 68 29.72 14.24 -4.69
N ASN A 69 30.29 13.22 -4.06
CA ASN A 69 30.65 11.94 -4.68
C ASN A 69 29.44 11.08 -5.10
N GLU A 70 28.25 11.32 -4.53
CA GLU A 70 27.02 10.60 -4.82
C GLU A 70 26.09 11.36 -5.79
N LEU A 71 26.40 12.61 -6.14
CA LEU A 71 25.57 13.42 -7.05
C LEU A 71 25.67 12.93 -8.51
N ASP A 72 26.85 12.49 -8.92
CA ASP A 72 27.12 11.99 -10.27
C ASP A 72 26.71 10.50 -10.43
N ASP A 73 26.60 9.76 -9.32
CA ASP A 73 26.15 8.37 -9.31
C ASP A 73 24.63 8.28 -9.21
N HIS A 74 23.99 8.29 -10.38
CA HIS A 74 22.55 8.23 -10.59
C HIS A 74 21.78 7.20 -9.72
N PRO A 75 22.11 5.90 -9.70
CA PRO A 75 21.42 4.93 -8.86
C PRO A 75 21.61 5.17 -7.35
N ALA A 76 22.80 5.62 -6.91
CA ALA A 76 23.05 5.92 -5.51
C ALA A 76 22.25 7.15 -5.03
N PHE A 77 22.22 8.19 -5.85
CA PHE A 77 21.41 9.39 -5.62
C PHE A 77 19.92 9.05 -5.49
N GLU A 78 19.37 8.28 -6.44
CA GLU A 78 17.96 7.88 -6.42
C GLU A 78 17.63 7.04 -5.19
N ALA A 79 18.48 6.08 -4.81
CA ALA A 79 18.27 5.29 -3.61
C ALA A 79 18.20 6.16 -2.35
N ARG A 80 19.08 7.16 -2.24
CA ARG A 80 19.14 8.10 -1.11
C ARG A 80 17.95 9.05 -1.08
N LEU A 81 17.56 9.58 -2.23
CA LEU A 81 16.35 10.38 -2.39
C LEU A 81 15.10 9.58 -2.00
N ALA A 82 14.99 8.34 -2.47
CA ALA A 82 13.87 7.46 -2.11
C ALA A 82 13.83 7.16 -0.61
N ALA A 83 14.98 6.94 0.03
CA ALA A 83 15.05 6.73 1.47
C ALA A 83 14.57 7.97 2.25
N TYR A 84 15.03 9.16 1.85
CA TYR A 84 14.60 10.42 2.46
C TYR A 84 13.10 10.66 2.31
N VAL A 85 12.56 10.51 1.08
CA VAL A 85 11.13 10.69 0.82
C VAL A 85 10.29 9.69 1.60
N ARG A 86 10.71 8.42 1.71
CA ARG A 86 10.01 7.42 2.53
C ARG A 86 9.98 7.79 4.00
N ALA A 87 11.09 8.27 4.56
CA ALA A 87 11.14 8.71 5.96
C ALA A 87 10.21 9.90 6.21
N ALA A 88 10.24 10.90 5.32
CA ALA A 88 9.35 12.05 5.41
C ALA A 88 7.86 11.67 5.26
N ALA A 89 7.54 10.78 4.32
CA ALA A 89 6.18 10.27 4.12
C ALA A 89 5.69 9.45 5.32
N LEU A 90 6.57 8.69 5.97
CA LEU A 90 6.23 7.92 7.17
C LEU A 90 5.92 8.84 8.35
N ASN A 91 6.70 9.91 8.53
CA ASN A 91 6.43 10.89 9.58
C ASN A 91 5.07 11.56 9.36
N LYS A 92 4.80 12.03 8.12
CA LYS A 92 3.49 12.60 7.75
C LYS A 92 2.34 11.63 8.00
N LEU A 93 2.51 10.36 7.62
CA LEU A 93 1.51 9.34 7.88
C LEU A 93 1.30 9.14 9.38
N THR A 94 2.38 9.09 10.16
CA THR A 94 2.31 8.96 11.63
C THR A 94 1.57 10.13 12.25
N ASP A 95 1.93 11.37 11.90
CA ASP A 95 1.25 12.58 12.37
C ASP A 95 -0.25 12.56 12.04
N ARG A 96 -0.60 12.08 10.84
CA ARG A 96 -1.99 11.95 10.42
C ARG A 96 -2.73 10.87 11.21
N MET A 97 -2.10 9.72 11.43
CA MET A 97 -2.67 8.65 12.25
C MET A 97 -2.83 9.09 13.71
N ASP A 98 -1.90 9.87 14.24
CA ASP A 98 -1.97 10.43 15.59
C ASP A 98 -3.10 11.46 15.70
N LYS A 99 -3.27 12.34 14.71
CA LYS A 99 -4.41 13.29 14.66
C LYS A 99 -5.75 12.57 14.66
N LEU A 100 -5.93 11.56 13.79
CA LEU A 100 -7.13 10.73 13.78
C LEU A 100 -7.35 10.04 15.14
N GLY A 101 -6.27 9.53 15.75
CA GLY A 101 -6.34 8.94 17.09
C GLY A 101 -6.70 9.93 18.19
N HIS A 102 -6.28 11.20 18.08
CA HIS A 102 -6.61 12.27 19.03
C HIS A 102 -8.02 12.81 18.84
N GLU A 103 -8.49 12.97 17.60
CA GLU A 103 -9.87 13.36 17.27
C GLU A 103 -10.86 12.34 17.81
N VAL A 104 -10.61 11.04 17.59
CA VAL A 104 -11.42 9.94 18.16
C VAL A 104 -11.45 10.00 19.69
N LYS A 105 -10.32 10.25 20.36
CA LYS A 105 -10.28 10.35 21.84
C LYS A 105 -10.98 11.60 22.39
N THR A 106 -11.01 12.68 21.63
CA THR A 106 -11.62 13.95 22.05
C THR A 106 -13.13 13.92 21.85
N LEU A 107 -13.60 13.33 20.74
CA LEU A 107 -15.03 13.13 20.46
C LEU A 107 -15.67 12.12 21.43
N VAL A 108 -14.97 11.06 21.83
CA VAL A 108 -15.45 10.09 22.85
C VAL A 108 -15.59 10.70 24.26
N ARG A 109 -15.04 11.90 24.50
CA ARG A 109 -15.13 12.60 25.79
C ARG A 109 -16.25 13.64 25.88
N ILE A 110 -16.93 13.93 24.78
CA ILE A 110 -18.05 14.86 24.73
C ILE A 110 -19.30 13.99 24.50
N ASP A 111 -20.25 14.09 25.42
CA ASP A 111 -21.55 13.39 25.43
C ASP A 111 -21.54 11.92 25.87
N GLN A 112 -21.50 11.73 27.19
CA GLN A 112 -21.99 10.51 27.85
C GLN A 112 -23.52 10.34 27.77
N ASP A 113 -24.24 11.22 27.08
CA ASP A 113 -25.72 11.24 27.02
C ASP A 113 -26.32 10.97 25.63
N GLU A 114 -25.51 10.81 24.57
CA GLU A 114 -26.02 10.38 23.26
C GLU A 114 -25.83 8.87 23.05
N ARG A 115 -26.87 8.23 22.47
CA ARG A 115 -26.89 6.79 22.25
C ARG A 115 -25.66 6.40 21.42
N PRO A 116 -24.77 5.54 21.92
CA PRO A 116 -23.45 5.32 21.32
C PRO A 116 -23.46 4.74 19.90
N GLY A 117 -24.62 4.25 19.41
CA GLY A 117 -24.79 3.80 18.02
C GLY A 117 -24.92 4.95 17.02
N ASP A 118 -25.68 5.99 17.35
CA ASP A 118 -25.99 7.09 16.43
C ASP A 118 -24.77 8.02 16.24
N LEU A 119 -23.99 8.20 17.31
CA LEU A 119 -22.74 8.97 17.28
C LEU A 119 -21.64 8.23 16.50
N LEU A 120 -21.54 6.90 16.63
CA LEU A 120 -20.57 6.09 15.88
C LEU A 120 -20.86 6.16 14.37
N ASP A 121 -22.12 6.06 13.97
CA ASP A 121 -22.53 6.15 12.57
C ASP A 121 -22.30 7.54 11.98
N ALA A 122 -22.54 8.61 12.75
CA ALA A 122 -22.25 9.99 12.34
C ALA A 122 -20.74 10.26 12.20
N LEU A 123 -19.93 9.73 13.12
CA LEU A 123 -18.47 9.86 13.10
C LEU A 123 -17.82 9.05 11.96
N LEU A 124 -18.37 7.88 11.64
CA LEU A 124 -17.96 7.09 10.49
C LEU A 124 -18.32 7.83 9.18
N ALA A 125 -19.53 8.39 9.08
CA ALA A 125 -19.96 9.17 7.91
C ALA A 125 -19.06 10.41 7.68
N ASP A 126 -18.71 11.15 8.73
CA ASP A 126 -17.85 12.34 8.65
C ASP A 126 -16.37 11.99 8.35
N ALA A 127 -15.91 10.82 8.80
CA ALA A 127 -14.59 10.27 8.47
C ALA A 127 -14.50 9.64 7.06
N GLY A 128 -15.60 9.66 6.28
CA GLY A 128 -15.70 9.04 4.95
C GLY A 128 -15.86 7.52 4.96
N TYR A 129 -16.15 6.92 6.12
CA TYR A 129 -16.70 5.58 6.21
C TYR A 129 -18.21 5.66 5.94
N VAL A 130 -18.58 5.50 4.67
CA VAL A 130 -19.96 5.09 4.36
C VAL A 130 -20.13 3.70 4.97
N ALA A 131 -21.01 3.56 5.95
CA ALA A 131 -21.39 2.24 6.45
C ALA A 131 -21.73 1.37 5.23
N ASP A 132 -21.08 0.21 5.09
CA ASP A 132 -21.37 -0.73 4.00
C ASP A 132 -22.89 -0.89 3.95
N THR A 133 -23.50 -0.45 2.85
CA THR A 133 -24.94 -0.59 2.71
C THR A 133 -25.28 -2.09 2.84
N PRO A 134 -26.51 -2.46 3.23
CA PRO A 134 -26.92 -3.87 3.19
C PRO A 134 -26.61 -4.51 1.82
N GLU A 135 -26.64 -3.72 0.76
CA GLU A 135 -26.23 -4.11 -0.59
C GLU A 135 -24.72 -4.33 -0.73
N ASP A 136 -23.87 -3.53 -0.09
CA ASP A 136 -22.41 -3.72 -0.06
C ASP A 136 -22.00 -4.95 0.75
N HIS A 137 -22.67 -5.20 1.89
CA HIS A 137 -22.50 -6.45 2.63
C HIS A 137 -22.88 -7.67 1.77
N LEU A 138 -23.99 -7.60 1.03
CA LEU A 138 -24.38 -8.66 0.08
C LEU A 138 -23.37 -8.80 -1.07
N ARG A 139 -22.87 -7.70 -1.63
CA ARG A 139 -21.83 -7.71 -2.67
C ARG A 139 -20.51 -8.27 -2.14
N HIS A 140 -20.16 -7.99 -0.88
CA HIS A 140 -18.96 -8.50 -0.24
C HIS A 140 -19.08 -10.00 0.06
N ALA A 141 -20.20 -10.42 0.65
CA ALA A 141 -20.51 -11.83 0.90
C ALA A 141 -20.49 -12.65 -0.40
N ARG A 142 -21.09 -12.11 -1.48
CA ARG A 142 -21.06 -12.74 -2.80
C ARG A 142 -19.64 -12.81 -3.39
N ARG A 143 -18.83 -11.75 -3.25
CA ARG A 143 -17.41 -11.76 -3.65
C ARG A 143 -16.62 -12.83 -2.90
N LEU A 144 -16.82 -12.95 -1.58
CA LEU A 144 -16.18 -13.98 -0.76
C LEU A 144 -16.64 -15.39 -1.14
N GLU A 145 -17.92 -15.59 -1.46
CA GLU A 145 -18.43 -16.88 -1.91
C GLU A 145 -17.80 -17.31 -3.25
N ILE A 146 -17.74 -16.38 -4.22
CA ILE A 146 -17.10 -16.61 -5.53
C ILE A 146 -15.63 -16.95 -5.33
N LEU A 147 -14.91 -16.17 -4.52
CA LEU A 147 -13.50 -16.44 -4.20
C LEU A 147 -13.33 -17.80 -3.51
N GLY A 148 -14.16 -18.16 -2.53
CA GLY A 148 -14.13 -19.45 -1.85
C GLY A 148 -14.40 -20.63 -2.79
N ARG A 149 -15.29 -20.45 -3.78
CA ARG A 149 -15.53 -21.44 -4.85
C ARG A 149 -14.30 -21.58 -5.75
N CYS A 150 -13.70 -20.47 -6.19
CA CYS A 150 -12.52 -20.49 -7.04
C CYS A 150 -11.27 -21.04 -6.32
N LEU A 151 -11.08 -20.74 -5.03
CA LEU A 151 -10.00 -21.28 -4.23
C LEU A 151 -10.09 -22.81 -4.08
N ARG A 152 -11.29 -23.39 -4.10
CA ARG A 152 -11.48 -24.85 -4.08
C ARG A 152 -10.98 -25.55 -5.35
N GLN A 153 -10.87 -24.84 -6.47
CA GLN A 153 -10.34 -25.38 -7.73
C GLN A 153 -8.80 -25.45 -7.75
N LEU A 154 -8.15 -24.83 -6.77
CA LEU A 154 -6.70 -24.85 -6.65
C LEU A 154 -6.21 -26.13 -5.94
N THR A 155 -5.02 -26.59 -6.31
CA THR A 155 -4.33 -27.65 -5.58
C THR A 155 -3.99 -27.22 -4.15
N SER A 156 -3.82 -28.17 -3.22
CA SER A 156 -3.40 -27.89 -1.84
C SER A 156 -2.14 -27.02 -1.78
N LEU A 157 -1.16 -27.34 -2.62
CA LEU A 157 0.10 -26.60 -2.71
C LEU A 157 -0.08 -25.18 -3.26
N ALA A 158 -0.94 -24.98 -4.26
CA ALA A 158 -1.24 -23.65 -4.80
C ALA A 158 -1.96 -22.77 -3.78
N ARG A 159 -2.91 -23.34 -3.01
CA ARG A 159 -3.59 -22.65 -1.90
C ARG A 159 -2.62 -22.21 -0.82
N GLN A 160 -1.76 -23.11 -0.37
CA GLN A 160 -0.75 -22.80 0.66
C GLN A 160 0.23 -21.73 0.17
N THR A 161 0.64 -21.79 -1.11
CA THR A 161 1.56 -20.82 -1.71
C THR A 161 0.93 -19.43 -1.78
N ILE A 162 -0.32 -19.31 -2.25
CA ILE A 162 -1.01 -18.01 -2.36
C ILE A 162 -1.35 -17.44 -0.98
N GLU A 163 -1.70 -18.29 -0.01
CA GLU A 163 -1.94 -17.89 1.38
C GLU A 163 -0.70 -17.26 2.01
N LEU A 164 0.48 -17.89 1.86
CA LEU A 164 1.73 -17.33 2.35
C LEU A 164 2.09 -16.01 1.65
N ALA A 165 1.82 -15.91 0.34
CA ALA A 165 2.03 -14.68 -0.41
C ALA A 165 1.11 -13.54 0.06
N LEU A 166 -0.16 -13.84 0.36
CA LEU A 166 -1.13 -12.87 0.90
C LEU A 166 -0.75 -12.41 2.32
N ARG A 167 -0.14 -13.29 3.11
CA ARG A 167 0.44 -12.95 4.43
C ARG A 167 1.75 -12.13 4.33
N GLY A 168 2.25 -11.88 3.11
CA GLY A 168 3.39 -11.00 2.87
C GLY A 168 4.77 -11.68 2.93
N HIS A 169 4.82 -13.02 2.89
CA HIS A 169 6.08 -13.76 2.80
C HIS A 169 6.80 -13.54 1.47
N THR A 170 8.14 -13.55 1.50
CA THR A 170 8.96 -13.43 0.29
C THR A 170 9.01 -14.73 -0.50
N ASP A 171 9.28 -14.68 -1.80
CA ASP A 171 9.38 -15.88 -2.66
C ASP A 171 10.36 -16.93 -2.10
N VAL A 172 11.45 -16.47 -1.45
CA VAL A 172 12.47 -17.32 -0.80
C VAL A 172 11.94 -17.97 0.48
N GLU A 173 11.23 -17.22 1.33
CA GLU A 173 10.60 -17.77 2.54
C GLU A 173 9.52 -18.80 2.20
N ILE A 174 8.73 -18.54 1.17
CA ILE A 174 7.70 -19.46 0.69
C ILE A 174 8.36 -20.72 0.12
N GLN A 175 9.47 -20.58 -0.61
CA GLN A 175 10.25 -21.72 -1.11
C GLN A 175 10.67 -22.64 0.03
N GLN A 176 11.26 -22.08 1.08
CA GLN A 176 11.72 -22.82 2.26
C GLN A 176 10.57 -23.54 2.98
N ARG A 177 9.39 -22.92 3.06
CA ARG A 177 8.21 -23.49 3.74
C ARG A 177 7.44 -24.52 2.92
N THR A 178 7.46 -24.41 1.59
CA THR A 178 6.69 -25.27 0.68
C THR A 178 7.52 -26.35 0.00
N GLY A 179 8.84 -26.38 0.23
CA GLY A 179 9.76 -27.31 -0.42
C GLY A 179 9.87 -27.10 -1.94
N ALA A 180 9.61 -25.89 -2.43
CA ALA A 180 9.68 -25.60 -3.86
C ALA A 180 11.13 -25.62 -4.35
N GLY A 181 11.35 -26.08 -5.60
CA GLY A 181 12.69 -26.19 -6.17
C GLY A 181 13.43 -24.86 -6.36
N SER A 182 12.73 -23.73 -6.43
CA SER A 182 13.32 -22.39 -6.49
C SER A 182 12.30 -21.29 -6.16
N ALA A 183 12.79 -20.11 -5.77
CA ALA A 183 11.96 -18.90 -5.60
C ALA A 183 11.28 -18.46 -6.91
N VAL A 184 11.91 -18.74 -8.06
CA VAL A 184 11.31 -18.49 -9.38
C VAL A 184 10.10 -19.41 -9.61
N ALA A 185 10.20 -20.68 -9.21
CA ALA A 185 9.08 -21.62 -9.30
C ALA A 185 7.90 -21.18 -8.40
N VAL A 186 8.19 -20.63 -7.21
CA VAL A 186 7.17 -20.03 -6.34
C VAL A 186 6.47 -18.85 -7.03
N ARG A 187 7.24 -17.90 -7.57
CA ARG A 187 6.67 -16.73 -8.26
C ARG A 187 5.80 -17.14 -9.44
N ARG A 188 6.27 -18.10 -10.26
CA ARG A 188 5.50 -18.65 -11.38
C ARG A 188 4.19 -19.27 -10.89
N ARG A 189 4.23 -20.08 -9.83
CA ARG A 189 3.04 -20.69 -9.22
C ARG A 189 2.06 -19.64 -8.70
N VAL A 190 2.54 -18.56 -8.07
CA VAL A 190 1.69 -17.44 -7.62
C VAL A 190 1.01 -16.77 -8.81
N SER A 191 1.75 -16.48 -9.88
CA SER A 191 1.19 -15.87 -11.10
C SER A 191 0.15 -16.77 -11.79
N GLU A 192 0.45 -18.06 -11.94
CA GLU A 192 -0.48 -19.06 -12.50
C GLU A 192 -1.74 -19.17 -11.64
N THR A 193 -1.60 -19.20 -10.31
CA THR A 193 -2.72 -19.24 -9.36
C THR A 193 -3.60 -18.00 -9.49
N LYS A 194 -3.02 -16.81 -9.60
CA LYS A 194 -3.77 -15.56 -9.85
C LYS A 194 -4.56 -15.64 -11.17
N ASN A 195 -3.95 -16.14 -12.24
CA ASN A 195 -4.62 -16.28 -13.54
C ASN A 195 -5.77 -17.29 -13.50
N VAL A 196 -5.65 -18.37 -12.74
CA VAL A 196 -6.74 -19.33 -12.53
C VAL A 196 -7.88 -18.69 -11.74
N LEU A 197 -7.57 -17.98 -10.66
CA LEU A 197 -8.57 -17.28 -9.84
C LEU A 197 -9.30 -16.18 -10.63
N MET A 198 -8.57 -15.37 -11.42
CA MET A 198 -9.19 -14.34 -12.26
C MET A 198 -10.12 -14.93 -13.32
N ARG A 199 -9.69 -16.00 -14.02
CA ARG A 199 -10.56 -16.67 -15.01
C ARG A 199 -11.81 -17.27 -14.38
N CYS A 200 -11.68 -17.90 -13.21
CA CYS A 200 -12.82 -18.43 -12.47
C CYS A 200 -13.79 -17.30 -12.03
N ALA A 201 -13.27 -16.21 -11.48
CA ALA A 201 -14.09 -15.07 -11.07
C ALA A 201 -14.81 -14.40 -12.25
N LEU A 202 -14.15 -14.24 -13.40
CA LEU A 202 -14.75 -13.70 -14.62
C LEU A 202 -15.80 -14.65 -15.21
N GLY A 203 -15.56 -15.96 -15.21
CA GLY A 203 -16.52 -16.95 -15.69
C GLY A 203 -17.78 -17.05 -14.83
N VAL A 204 -17.66 -16.86 -13.51
CA VAL A 204 -18.81 -16.85 -12.59
C VAL A 204 -19.61 -15.54 -12.70
N SER A 205 -18.96 -14.42 -12.94
CA SER A 205 -19.61 -13.12 -13.13
C SER A 205 -20.27 -12.96 -14.51
N GLY A 206 -19.75 -13.62 -15.56
CA GLY A 206 -20.30 -13.59 -16.92
C GLY A 206 -21.43 -14.61 -17.19
N GLY A 207 -21.69 -15.54 -16.28
CA GLY A 207 -22.76 -16.55 -16.38
C GLY A 207 -24.08 -16.16 -15.70
N MET A 208 -24.22 -14.92 -15.24
CA MET A 208 -25.45 -14.37 -14.64
C MET A 208 -25.84 -13.07 -15.33
N ALA A 209 -25.94 -13.11 -16.65
CA ALA A 209 -26.72 -12.19 -17.48
C ALA A 209 -27.86 -12.98 -18.13
#